data_AF-A0A0F9IHK3-F1
#
_entry.id   AF-A0A0F9IHK3-F1
#
_cell.length_a   1.000
_cell.length_b   1.000
_cell.length_c   1.000
_cell.angle_alpha   90.00
_cell.angle_beta   90.00
_cell.angle_gamma   90.00
#
_symmetry.space_group_name_H-M   'P 1'
#
loop_
_entity.id
_entity.type
_entity.pdbx_description
1 polymer ?
#
loop_
_entity_poly.entity_id
_entity_poly.type
_entity_poly.pdbx_seq_one_letter_code
_entity_poly.pdbx_strand_id
1 'polypeptide(L)'
;MARYTPETYFLNPAHEEIVKSRYYLKDQKGACVEKNIFEVFKRVNDYIYQNDPEHKDIAQRLCEEKKIMYAGRPLAQAGTGIKNLFNCFVLGIEDNREAISECQRIHFHIQAHGGGTGINFSKLRPSGSWCKGANARSSGPEGFITAMGALSANISQGGNRSGANMGILEDWHPGLLKFITKKSRSNWENIR
;
A
#
# COMPACT_ATOMS: atom_id res chain seq x y z
N MET A 1 27.94 -7.72 -25.49
CA MET A 1 26.69 -7.15 -26.05
C MET A 1 25.63 -7.20 -24.96
N ALA A 2 24.85 -6.14 -24.75
CA ALA A 2 23.79 -6.15 -23.74
C ALA A 2 22.74 -7.22 -24.08
N ARG A 3 22.33 -8.03 -23.10
CA ARG A 3 21.43 -9.18 -23.31
C ARG A 3 20.01 -8.76 -23.69
N TYR A 4 19.58 -7.58 -23.25
CA TYR A 4 18.27 -7.00 -23.53
C TYR A 4 18.41 -5.56 -24.01
N THR A 5 17.46 -5.15 -24.83
CA THR A 5 17.26 -3.76 -25.27
C THR A 5 15.91 -3.28 -24.75
N PRO A 6 15.62 -1.97 -24.71
CA PRO A 6 14.29 -1.46 -24.38
C PRO A 6 13.16 -2.16 -25.15
N GLU A 7 13.37 -2.42 -26.45
CA GLU A 7 12.40 -3.04 -27.35
C GLU A 7 12.21 -4.54 -27.08
N THR A 8 13.26 -5.22 -26.61
CA THR A 8 13.25 -6.67 -26.33
C THR A 8 13.12 -7.00 -24.84
N TYR A 9 12.98 -5.99 -23.98
CA TYR A 9 12.91 -6.20 -22.54
C TYR A 9 11.61 -6.91 -22.15
N PHE A 10 10.48 -6.53 -22.73
CA PHE A 10 9.20 -7.17 -22.44
C PHE A 10 8.98 -8.37 -23.36
N LEU A 11 8.47 -9.47 -22.79
CA LEU A 11 8.17 -10.69 -23.57
C LEU A 11 7.01 -10.49 -24.56
N ASN A 12 6.09 -9.58 -24.26
CA ASN A 12 4.94 -9.26 -25.11
C ASN A 12 4.47 -7.80 -24.85
N PRO A 13 3.63 -7.24 -25.74
CA PRO A 13 3.15 -5.86 -25.61
C PRO A 13 2.30 -5.59 -24.36
N ALA A 14 1.54 -6.58 -23.87
CA ALA A 14 0.68 -6.40 -22.71
C ALA A 14 1.49 -6.12 -21.43
N HIS A 15 2.68 -6.72 -21.30
CA HIS A 15 3.58 -6.42 -20.18
C HIS A 15 4.02 -4.96 -20.19
N GLU A 16 4.40 -4.46 -21.37
CA GLU A 16 4.82 -3.07 -21.54
C GLU A 16 3.67 -2.10 -21.24
N GLU A 17 2.45 -2.41 -21.70
CA GLU A 17 1.26 -1.60 -21.44
C GLU A 17 0.92 -1.50 -19.94
N ILE A 18 1.01 -2.63 -19.21
CA ILE A 18 0.81 -2.65 -17.77
C ILE A 18 1.87 -1.79 -17.06
N VAL A 19 3.13 -1.88 -17.47
CA VAL A 19 4.20 -1.11 -16.84
C VAL A 19 4.06 0.39 -17.17
N LYS A 20 3.80 0.75 -18.42
CA LYS A 20 3.53 2.12 -18.86
C LYS A 20 2.37 2.74 -18.10
N SER A 21 1.27 1.99 -17.94
CA SER A 21 0.09 2.52 -17.24
C SER A 21 0.35 2.76 -15.75
N ARG A 22 1.21 1.97 -15.11
CA ARG A 22 1.38 1.94 -13.64
C ARG A 22 2.62 2.63 -13.09
N TYR A 23 3.74 2.62 -13.81
CA TYR A 23 5.05 2.99 -13.25
C TYR A 23 5.76 4.11 -14.01
N TYR A 24 5.36 4.36 -15.27
CA TYR A 24 5.94 5.46 -16.01
C TYR A 24 5.38 6.78 -15.47
N LEU A 25 6.26 7.76 -15.28
CA LEU A 25 5.84 9.11 -14.96
C LEU A 25 5.02 9.68 -16.10
N LYS A 26 3.94 10.36 -15.70
CA LYS A 26 3.05 11.06 -16.62
C LYS A 26 3.10 12.54 -16.34
N ASP A 27 3.03 13.34 -17.39
CA ASP A 27 2.87 14.78 -17.26
C ASP A 27 1.43 15.15 -16.84
N GLN A 28 1.16 16.45 -16.72
CA GLN A 28 -0.17 16.96 -16.35
C GLN A 28 -1.26 16.64 -17.39
N LYS A 29 -0.88 16.30 -18.63
CA LYS A 29 -1.80 15.89 -19.71
C LYS A 29 -1.98 14.37 -19.76
N GLY A 30 -1.31 13.62 -18.89
CA GLY A 30 -1.35 12.17 -18.83
C GLY A 30 -0.41 11.46 -19.81
N ALA A 31 0.42 12.19 -20.55
CA ALA A 31 1.38 11.61 -21.48
C ALA A 31 2.61 11.07 -20.72
N CYS A 32 3.13 9.92 -21.13
CA CYS A 32 4.32 9.34 -20.52
C CYS A 32 5.55 10.23 -20.79
N VAL A 33 6.24 10.61 -19.72
CA VAL A 33 7.51 11.36 -19.77
C VAL A 33 8.66 10.41 -20.10
N GLU A 34 8.60 9.19 -19.57
CA GLU A 34 9.60 8.15 -19.76
C GLU A 34 9.27 7.34 -21.04
N LYS A 35 10.27 7.14 -21.89
CA LYS A 35 10.10 6.48 -23.19
C LYS A 35 10.12 4.97 -23.08
N ASN A 36 10.88 4.44 -22.15
CA ASN A 36 11.06 3.01 -21.94
C ASN A 36 11.38 2.68 -20.47
N ILE A 37 11.42 1.39 -20.18
CA ILE A 37 11.62 0.87 -18.83
C ILE A 37 13.03 1.11 -18.28
N PHE A 38 14.04 1.30 -19.13
CA PHE A 38 15.40 1.63 -18.68
C PHE A 38 15.47 3.06 -18.14
N GLU A 39 14.69 3.99 -18.68
CA GLU A 39 14.55 5.34 -18.13
C GLU A 39 13.86 5.34 -16.75
N VAL A 40 12.87 4.45 -16.55
CA VAL A 40 12.25 4.21 -15.23
C VAL A 40 13.29 3.72 -14.23
N PHE A 41 14.09 2.71 -14.60
CA PHE A 41 15.17 2.22 -13.75
C PHE A 41 16.18 3.32 -13.45
N LYS A 42 16.55 4.11 -14.45
CA LYS A 42 17.47 5.23 -14.29
C LYS A 42 16.96 6.22 -13.27
N ARG A 43 15.70 6.66 -13.36
CA ARG A 43 15.09 7.56 -12.35
C ARG A 43 15.13 6.97 -10.95
N VAL A 44 14.75 5.70 -10.82
CA VAL A 44 14.70 5.01 -9.53
C VAL A 44 16.11 4.91 -8.93
N ASN A 45 17.09 4.52 -9.75
CA ASN A 45 18.49 4.41 -9.34
C ASN A 45 19.13 5.77 -9.04
N ASP A 46 18.85 6.80 -9.85
CA ASP A 46 19.26 8.18 -9.61
C ASP A 46 18.80 8.66 -8.23
N TYR A 47 17.59 8.29 -7.82
CA TYR A 47 17.02 8.68 -6.53
C TYR A 47 17.54 7.84 -5.35
N ILE A 48 17.54 6.50 -5.48
CA ILE A 48 17.94 5.58 -4.40
C ILE A 48 19.45 5.71 -4.11
N TYR A 49 20.27 5.79 -5.16
CA TYR A 49 21.73 5.85 -5.06
C TYR A 49 22.27 7.28 -5.18
N GLN A 50 21.45 8.31 -4.89
CA GLN A 50 21.88 9.72 -4.97
C GLN A 50 23.13 10.03 -4.13
N ASN A 51 23.37 9.24 -3.07
CA ASN A 51 24.53 9.36 -2.17
C ASN A 51 25.52 8.19 -2.32
N ASP A 52 25.38 7.37 -3.37
CA ASP A 52 26.20 6.17 -3.61
C ASP A 52 26.42 5.95 -5.13
N PRO A 53 27.18 6.84 -5.79
CA PRO A 53 27.35 6.81 -7.25
C PRO A 53 28.09 5.57 -7.75
N GLU A 54 28.90 4.92 -6.92
CA GLU A 54 29.66 3.71 -7.29
C GLU A 54 28.71 2.54 -7.61
N HIS A 55 27.66 2.35 -6.82
CA HIS A 55 26.73 1.23 -6.99
C HIS A 55 25.59 1.53 -7.97
N LYS A 56 25.37 2.80 -8.30
CA LYS A 56 24.28 3.24 -9.18
C LYS A 56 24.32 2.56 -10.56
N ASP A 57 25.48 2.57 -11.22
CA ASP A 57 25.63 1.99 -12.56
C ASP A 57 25.53 0.45 -12.52
N ILE A 58 25.98 -0.16 -11.41
CA ILE A 58 25.80 -1.58 -11.16
C ILE A 58 24.32 -1.92 -11.05
N ALA A 59 23.56 -1.18 -10.25
CA ALA A 59 22.13 -1.37 -10.07
C ALA A 59 21.36 -1.19 -11.39
N GLN A 60 21.70 -0.19 -12.19
CA GLN A 60 21.12 0.02 -13.52
C GLN A 60 21.31 -1.20 -14.40
N ARG A 61 22.54 -1.68 -14.56
CA ARG A 61 22.85 -2.87 -15.35
C ARG A 61 22.12 -4.11 -14.83
N LEU A 62 22.05 -4.31 -13.52
CA LEU A 62 21.33 -5.45 -12.93
C LEU A 62 19.83 -5.42 -13.24
N CYS A 63 19.19 -4.24 -13.24
CA CYS A 63 17.80 -4.08 -13.66
C CYS A 63 17.62 -4.37 -15.16
N GLU A 64 18.47 -3.79 -16.02
CA GLU A 64 18.43 -4.00 -17.48
C GLU A 64 18.64 -5.46 -17.88
N GLU A 65 19.46 -6.20 -17.11
CA GLU A 65 19.71 -7.62 -17.27
C GLU A 65 18.65 -8.53 -16.62
N LYS A 66 17.60 -7.96 -16.03
CA LYS A 66 16.53 -8.67 -15.30
C LYS A 66 17.00 -9.48 -14.09
N LYS A 67 18.16 -9.14 -13.54
CA LYS A 67 18.72 -9.82 -12.35
C LYS A 67 18.07 -9.33 -11.06
N ILE A 68 17.62 -8.07 -11.04
CA ILE A 68 16.87 -7.48 -9.94
C ILE A 68 15.68 -6.68 -10.48
N MET A 69 14.67 -6.50 -9.63
CA MET A 69 13.51 -5.66 -9.91
C MET A 69 13.09 -4.96 -8.61
N TYR A 70 12.82 -3.67 -8.70
CA TYR A 70 12.27 -2.94 -7.56
C TYR A 70 10.80 -3.29 -7.34
N ALA A 71 10.34 -3.13 -6.10
CA ALA A 71 8.93 -3.23 -5.81
C ALA A 71 8.12 -2.10 -6.48
N GLY A 72 6.79 -2.23 -6.50
CA GLY A 72 5.92 -1.31 -7.21
C GLY A 72 5.99 0.15 -6.75
N ARG A 73 6.10 0.42 -5.43
CA ARG A 73 6.18 1.80 -4.92
C ARG A 73 7.47 2.53 -5.29
N PRO A 74 8.68 1.96 -5.13
CA PRO A 74 9.88 2.59 -5.64
C PRO A 74 9.80 2.90 -7.14
N LEU A 75 9.33 1.94 -7.96
CA LEU A 75 9.14 2.17 -9.41
C LEU A 75 8.20 3.36 -9.70
N ALA A 76 7.09 3.48 -8.97
CA ALA A 76 6.10 4.51 -9.18
C ALA A 76 6.48 5.89 -8.58
N GLN A 77 7.22 5.94 -7.48
CA GLN A 77 7.37 7.17 -6.66
C GLN A 77 8.81 7.67 -6.50
N ALA A 78 9.84 6.84 -6.71
CA ALA A 78 11.22 7.31 -6.60
C ALA A 78 11.50 8.44 -7.60
N GLY A 79 12.18 9.49 -7.17
CA GLY A 79 12.43 10.68 -7.99
C GLY A 79 11.21 11.58 -8.22
N THR A 80 10.08 11.31 -7.55
CA THR A 80 8.90 12.19 -7.56
C THR A 80 8.83 13.04 -6.29
N GLY A 81 7.85 13.94 -6.20
CA GLY A 81 7.57 14.69 -4.96
C GLY A 81 6.93 13.87 -3.83
N ILE A 82 6.50 12.64 -4.10
CA ILE A 82 5.87 11.75 -3.11
C ILE A 82 6.96 10.95 -2.39
N LYS A 83 7.04 11.10 -1.06
CA LYS A 83 8.15 10.58 -0.25
C LYS A 83 7.94 9.16 0.31
N ASN A 84 7.06 8.33 -0.27
CA ASN A 84 6.82 6.97 0.23
C ASN A 84 7.35 5.88 -0.73
N LEU A 85 8.47 5.26 -0.39
CA LEU A 85 9.01 4.12 -1.15
C LEU A 85 8.53 2.76 -0.62
N PHE A 86 7.84 2.71 0.51
CA PHE A 86 7.42 1.46 1.13
C PHE A 86 6.01 1.05 0.69
N ASN A 87 5.83 -0.24 0.39
CA ASN A 87 4.52 -0.77 -0.03
C ASN A 87 3.62 -1.11 1.14
N CYS A 88 4.15 -1.76 2.17
CA CYS A 88 3.36 -2.42 3.22
C CYS A 88 3.80 -1.93 4.60
N PHE A 89 2.82 -1.66 5.46
CA PHE A 89 3.02 -1.21 6.83
C PHE A 89 2.21 -2.07 7.78
N VAL A 90 2.77 -2.32 8.96
CA VAL A 90 2.08 -3.05 10.03
C VAL A 90 1.85 -2.08 11.18
N LEU A 91 0.61 -2.00 11.65
CA LEU A 91 0.20 -1.13 12.76
C LEU A 91 -0.32 -1.98 13.92
N GLY A 92 0.11 -1.62 15.13
CA GLY A 92 -0.50 -2.08 16.37
C GLY A 92 -1.48 -1.03 16.90
N ILE A 93 -2.46 -1.48 17.69
CA ILE A 93 -3.46 -0.62 18.31
C ILE A 93 -3.61 -0.99 19.79
N GLU A 94 -3.67 0.00 20.66
CA GLU A 94 -3.98 -0.21 22.07
C GLU A 94 -5.47 0.06 22.34
N ASP A 95 -6.02 -0.56 23.38
CA ASP A 95 -7.45 -0.48 23.72
C ASP A 95 -7.82 0.80 24.48
N ASN A 96 -7.56 1.95 23.87
CA ASN A 96 -7.96 3.27 24.33
C ASN A 96 -8.24 4.22 23.16
N ARG A 97 -8.99 5.30 23.42
CA ARG A 97 -9.49 6.20 22.37
C ARG A 97 -8.37 6.92 21.64
N GLU A 98 -7.34 7.32 22.37
CA GLU A 98 -6.20 8.08 21.89
C GLU A 98 -5.37 7.23 20.92
N ALA A 99 -5.05 5.99 21.31
CA ALA A 99 -4.31 5.05 20.46
C ALA A 99 -5.11 4.64 19.21
N ILE A 100 -6.43 4.45 19.35
CA ILE A 100 -7.29 4.14 18.20
C ILE A 100 -7.33 5.32 17.23
N SER A 101 -7.51 6.54 17.74
CA SER A 101 -7.53 7.75 16.90
C SER A 101 -6.19 7.99 16.21
N GLU A 102 -5.08 7.75 16.90
CA GLU A 102 -3.74 7.89 16.32
C GLU A 102 -3.48 6.81 15.26
N CYS A 103 -3.88 5.57 15.52
CA CYS A 103 -3.81 4.50 14.52
C CYS A 103 -4.61 4.86 13.26
N GLN A 104 -5.79 5.47 13.40
CA GLN A 104 -6.61 5.93 12.26
C GLN A 104 -5.94 7.05 11.47
N ARG A 105 -5.30 8.00 12.16
CA ARG A 105 -4.53 9.09 11.54
C ARG A 105 -3.33 8.55 10.76
N ILE A 106 -2.55 7.66 11.36
CA ILE A 106 -1.39 7.02 10.70
C ILE A 106 -1.86 6.22 9.47
N HIS A 107 -2.89 5.40 9.64
CA HIS A 107 -3.53 4.63 8.58
C HIS A 107 -3.94 5.51 7.39
N PHE A 108 -4.64 6.62 7.66
CA PHE A 108 -5.04 7.59 6.64
C PHE A 108 -3.84 8.09 5.83
N HIS A 109 -2.79 8.55 6.50
CA HIS A 109 -1.62 9.10 5.82
C HIS A 109 -0.88 8.03 5.01
N ILE A 110 -0.73 6.82 5.53
CA ILE A 110 -0.12 5.71 4.78
C ILE A 110 -0.91 5.45 3.50
N GLN A 111 -2.23 5.30 3.60
CA GLN A 111 -3.09 5.06 2.45
C GLN A 111 -3.06 6.20 1.44
N ALA A 112 -3.07 7.46 1.89
CA ALA A 112 -2.98 8.65 1.03
C ALA A 112 -1.68 8.69 0.21
N HIS A 113 -0.59 8.14 0.74
CA HIS A 113 0.71 8.05 0.06
C HIS A 113 0.93 6.70 -0.65
N GLY A 114 -0.13 5.91 -0.85
CA GLY A 114 -0.08 4.64 -1.57
C GLY A 114 0.33 3.43 -0.74
N GLY A 115 0.64 3.56 0.55
CA GLY A 115 0.95 2.40 1.38
C GLY A 115 -0.29 1.54 1.63
N GLY A 116 -0.10 0.23 1.72
CA GLY A 116 -1.08 -0.70 2.28
C GLY A 116 -0.81 -0.93 3.77
N THR A 117 -1.86 -1.25 4.53
CA THR A 117 -1.79 -1.37 6.00
C THR A 117 -2.33 -2.70 6.47
N GLY A 118 -1.57 -3.38 7.34
CA GLY A 118 -2.01 -4.49 8.16
C GLY A 118 -2.17 -4.05 9.60
N ILE A 119 -3.37 -4.18 10.18
CA ILE A 119 -3.65 -3.73 11.55
C ILE A 119 -4.09 -4.93 12.39
N ASN A 120 -3.41 -5.18 13.51
CA ASN A 120 -3.81 -6.20 14.47
C ASN A 120 -4.77 -5.61 15.51
N PHE A 121 -6.03 -6.06 15.49
CA PHE A 121 -7.11 -5.55 16.33
C PHE A 121 -7.32 -6.37 17.61
N SER A 122 -6.51 -7.40 17.86
CA SER A 122 -6.75 -8.38 18.92
C SER A 122 -6.63 -7.81 20.34
N LYS A 123 -5.97 -6.67 20.49
CA LYS A 123 -5.90 -5.95 21.77
C LYS A 123 -7.20 -5.24 22.12
N LEU A 124 -8.05 -4.94 21.15
CA LEU A 124 -9.29 -4.21 21.40
C LEU A 124 -10.28 -5.09 22.17
N ARG A 125 -10.97 -4.50 23.14
CA ARG A 125 -11.97 -5.25 23.89
C ARG A 125 -13.12 -5.75 23.00
N PRO A 126 -13.73 -6.90 23.30
CA PRO A 126 -14.85 -7.43 22.52
C PRO A 126 -16.06 -6.51 22.48
N SER A 127 -16.88 -6.67 21.43
CA SER A 127 -18.18 -6.01 21.31
C SER A 127 -19.06 -6.30 22.54
N GLY A 128 -19.74 -5.29 23.08
CA GLY A 128 -20.54 -5.39 24.31
C GLY A 128 -19.76 -5.21 25.62
N SER A 129 -18.43 -5.10 25.58
CA SER A 129 -17.63 -4.78 26.76
C SER A 129 -17.96 -3.39 27.31
N TRP A 130 -17.91 -3.22 28.62
CA TRP A 130 -18.20 -1.93 29.25
C TRP A 130 -17.09 -0.90 29.01
N CYS A 131 -17.48 0.33 28.66
CA CYS A 131 -16.58 1.46 28.46
C CYS A 131 -16.82 2.51 29.55
N LYS A 132 -16.10 2.39 30.67
CA LYS A 132 -16.27 3.25 31.86
C LYS A 132 -16.29 4.74 31.54
N GLY A 133 -15.35 5.22 30.72
CA GLY A 133 -15.23 6.64 30.37
C GLY A 133 -16.34 7.19 29.46
N ALA A 134 -17.17 6.34 28.85
CA ALA A 134 -18.26 6.74 27.96
C ALA A 134 -19.64 6.32 28.47
N ASN A 135 -19.72 5.62 29.62
CA ASN A 135 -20.94 5.02 30.15
C ASN A 135 -21.73 4.22 29.08
N ALA A 136 -21.00 3.49 28.23
CA ALA A 136 -21.53 2.84 27.03
C ALA A 136 -20.90 1.45 26.81
N ARG A 137 -21.36 0.76 25.76
CA ARG A 137 -20.87 -0.56 25.35
C ARG A 137 -19.93 -0.42 24.14
N SER A 138 -18.84 -1.17 24.12
CA SER A 138 -17.88 -1.20 23.01
C SER A 138 -18.51 -1.78 21.74
N SER A 139 -18.18 -1.21 20.59
CA SER A 139 -18.48 -1.77 19.27
C SER A 139 -17.64 -3.01 18.95
N GLY A 140 -16.55 -3.23 19.67
CA GLY A 140 -15.59 -4.32 19.40
C GLY A 140 -14.65 -3.99 18.24
N PRO A 141 -13.66 -4.88 17.98
CA PRO A 141 -12.75 -4.70 16.84
C PRO A 141 -13.49 -4.62 15.49
N GLU A 142 -14.65 -5.25 15.37
CA GLU A 142 -15.42 -5.29 14.14
C GLU A 142 -15.90 -3.92 13.69
N GLY A 143 -16.27 -3.04 14.63
CA GLY A 143 -16.67 -1.67 14.33
C GLY A 143 -15.51 -0.85 13.79
N PHE A 144 -14.34 -0.94 14.42
CA PHE A 144 -13.14 -0.23 13.98
C PHE A 144 -12.61 -0.76 12.65
N ILE A 145 -12.69 -2.07 12.40
CA ILE A 145 -12.36 -2.66 11.09
C ILE A 145 -13.24 -2.07 9.99
N THR A 146 -14.55 -1.94 10.21
CA THR A 146 -15.46 -1.30 9.25
C THR A 146 -15.09 0.17 9.03
N ALA A 147 -14.81 0.92 10.11
CA ALA A 147 -14.44 2.32 10.01
C ALA A 147 -13.14 2.55 9.20
N MET A 148 -12.11 1.73 9.43
CA MET A 148 -10.85 1.79 8.67
C MET A 148 -11.05 1.38 7.20
N GLY A 149 -11.91 0.40 6.94
CA GLY A 149 -12.33 -0.01 5.59
C GLY A 149 -12.95 1.16 4.83
N ALA A 150 -13.99 1.77 5.40
CA ALA A 150 -14.68 2.92 4.82
C ALA A 150 -13.74 4.12 4.61
N LEU A 151 -12.86 4.40 5.57
CA LEU A 151 -11.84 5.44 5.42
C LEU A 151 -10.96 5.21 4.19
N SER A 152 -10.60 3.96 3.92
CA SER A 152 -9.72 3.62 2.79
C SER A 152 -10.44 3.62 1.44
N ALA A 153 -11.74 3.31 1.43
CA ALA A 153 -12.58 3.45 0.24
C ALA A 153 -12.67 4.90 -0.24
N ASN A 154 -12.56 5.87 0.68
CA ASN A 154 -12.53 7.30 0.37
C ASN A 154 -11.15 7.82 -0.11
N ILE A 155 -10.12 6.98 -0.12
CA ILE A 155 -8.78 7.35 -0.55
C ILE A 155 -8.46 6.68 -1.88
N SER A 156 -8.34 7.48 -2.94
CA SER A 156 -7.87 7.00 -4.24
C SER A 156 -6.34 6.99 -4.28
N GLN A 157 -5.76 5.80 -4.43
CA GLN A 157 -4.32 5.65 -4.65
C GLN A 157 -4.02 5.69 -6.16
N GLY A 158 -3.34 6.75 -6.62
CA GLY A 158 -2.74 6.78 -7.97
C GLY A 158 -3.72 6.54 -9.12
N GLY A 159 -4.84 7.26 -9.15
CA GLY A 159 -5.64 7.43 -10.37
C GLY A 159 -6.80 6.45 -10.61
N ASN A 160 -7.04 5.47 -9.73
CA ASN A 160 -8.34 4.77 -9.53
C ASN A 160 -8.27 3.58 -8.54
N ARG A 161 -7.17 3.39 -7.80
CA ARG A 161 -6.99 2.19 -7.00
C ARG A 161 -7.54 2.41 -5.59
N SER A 162 -8.40 1.50 -5.13
CA SER A 162 -8.77 1.46 -3.72
C SER A 162 -7.57 1.05 -2.87
N GLY A 163 -7.47 1.66 -1.68
CA GLY A 163 -6.49 1.29 -0.68
C GLY A 163 -6.59 -0.19 -0.30
N ALA A 164 -5.45 -0.84 -0.06
CA ALA A 164 -5.41 -2.23 0.38
C ALA A 164 -5.21 -2.31 1.90
N ASN A 165 -6.12 -3.03 2.58
CA ASN A 165 -6.10 -3.20 4.03
C ASN A 165 -6.20 -4.66 4.41
N MET A 166 -5.46 -5.01 5.45
CA MET A 166 -5.54 -6.29 6.13
C MET A 166 -5.91 -6.05 7.60
N GLY A 167 -7.05 -6.57 8.03
CA GLY A 167 -7.35 -6.71 9.45
C GLY A 167 -6.82 -8.04 9.94
N ILE A 168 -6.16 -8.05 11.10
CA ILE A 168 -5.67 -9.23 11.79
C ILE A 168 -6.42 -9.35 13.11
N LEU A 169 -6.85 -10.57 13.44
CA LEU A 169 -7.43 -10.91 14.72
C LEU A 169 -6.94 -12.30 15.13
N GLU A 170 -6.44 -12.44 16.36
CA GLU A 170 -6.02 -13.72 16.91
C GLU A 170 -7.23 -14.64 17.11
N ASP A 171 -6.98 -15.95 17.04
CA ASP A 171 -8.01 -17.00 17.13
C ASP A 171 -8.70 -17.08 18.51
N TRP A 172 -8.01 -16.72 19.58
CA TRP A 172 -8.59 -16.66 20.93
C TRP A 172 -9.53 -15.48 21.14
N HIS A 173 -9.55 -14.49 20.24
CA HIS A 173 -10.31 -13.27 20.47
C HIS A 173 -11.83 -13.56 20.41
N PRO A 174 -12.65 -13.13 21.40
CA PRO A 174 -14.08 -13.43 21.46
C PRO A 174 -14.90 -12.96 20.23
N GLY A 175 -14.39 -11.97 19.50
CA GLY A 175 -14.93 -11.47 18.23
C GLY A 175 -14.61 -12.32 16.99
N LEU A 176 -13.89 -13.44 17.11
CA LEU A 176 -13.39 -14.23 15.96
C LEU A 176 -14.50 -14.58 14.97
N LEU A 177 -15.62 -15.14 15.45
CA LEU A 177 -16.70 -15.58 14.56
C LEU A 177 -17.30 -14.42 13.76
N LYS A 178 -17.41 -13.23 14.35
CA LYS A 178 -17.88 -12.02 13.66
C LYS A 178 -16.85 -11.50 12.67
N PHE A 179 -15.56 -11.63 13.00
CA PHE A 179 -14.46 -11.24 12.14
C PHE A 179 -14.38 -12.09 10.86
N ILE A 180 -14.37 -13.42 10.98
CA ILE A 180 -14.22 -14.31 9.82
C ILE A 180 -15.43 -14.28 8.88
N THR A 181 -16.63 -14.00 9.42
CA THR A 181 -17.88 -13.89 8.65
C THR A 181 -18.08 -12.51 8.04
N LYS A 182 -17.22 -11.53 8.35
CA LYS A 182 -17.40 -10.15 7.92
C LYS A 182 -17.48 -10.06 6.39
N LYS A 183 -16.57 -10.70 5.65
CA LYS A 183 -16.58 -10.68 4.17
C LYS A 183 -17.50 -11.73 3.51
N SER A 184 -18.45 -12.32 4.23
CA SER A 184 -19.41 -13.25 3.61
C SER A 184 -20.29 -12.53 2.58
N ARG A 185 -20.89 -13.28 1.63
CA ARG A 185 -21.79 -12.72 0.60
C ARG A 185 -22.93 -11.89 1.21
N SER A 186 -23.49 -12.34 2.33
CA SER A 186 -24.58 -11.65 3.04
C SER A 186 -24.16 -10.34 3.71
N ASN A 187 -22.85 -10.14 3.91
CA ASN A 187 -22.29 -8.96 4.60
C ASN A 187 -21.47 -8.06 3.66
N TRP A 188 -21.42 -8.40 2.37
CA TRP A 188 -20.57 -7.76 1.37
C TRP A 188 -20.84 -6.27 1.19
N GLU A 189 -22.11 -5.86 1.27
CA GLU A 189 -22.53 -4.46 1.13
C GLU A 189 -22.07 -3.57 2.29
N ASN A 190 -21.78 -4.16 3.46
CA ASN A 190 -21.38 -3.43 4.68
C ASN A 190 -19.86 -3.19 4.80
N ILE A 191 -19.07 -3.56 3.78
CA ILE A 191 -17.58 -3.53 3.80
C ILE A 191 -17.00 -2.77 2.60
N ARG A 192 -17.82 -2.34 1.65
CA ARG A 192 -17.36 -1.49 0.55
C ARG A 192 -16.94 -0.10 1.04
#